data_AF-A0A4S4KJW3-F1
#
_entry.id   AF-A0A4S4KJW3-F1
#
_cell.length_a   1.000
_cell.length_b   1.000
_cell.length_c   1.000
_cell.angle_alpha   90.00
_cell.angle_beta   90.00
_cell.angle_gamma   90.00
#
_symmetry.space_group_name_H-M   'P 1'
#
loop_
_entity.id
_entity.type
_entity.pdbx_description
1 polymer ?
#
loop_
_entity_poly.entity_id
_entity_poly.type
_entity_poly.pdbx_seq_one_letter_code
_entity_poly.pdbx_strand_id
1 'polypeptide(L)'
;MHISYLYASKASNRGLEGCDPTIHTYELNDKHDKPWLILNIKSLNHSPSELPIIFGELPVTGSVALDLKEETQVKSISISLVGKMTTQDIIIYNFVHVSHELWSLEHKANNLTSEVPEDFNSKLSGTFSFPFSLELPKTLRLQNDGASECYQLPATFYTFLGRVVITYEIIVTVTTGGTLSAEHT
;
A
#
# COMPACT_ATOMS: atom_id res chain seq x y z
N MET A 1 -2.58 -6.93 -4.52
CA MET A 1 -3.89 -6.51 -3.96
C MET A 1 -3.98 -4.98 -4.04
N HIS A 2 -5.09 -4.43 -4.50
CA HIS A 2 -5.30 -2.99 -4.69
C HIS A 2 -6.50 -2.52 -3.85
N ILE A 3 -6.28 -1.55 -2.97
CA ILE A 3 -7.32 -1.03 -2.07
C ILE A 3 -7.41 0.49 -2.22
N SER A 4 -8.60 1.01 -2.53
CA SER A 4 -8.85 2.45 -2.57
C SER A 4 -9.07 3.01 -1.16
N TYR A 5 -8.68 4.26 -0.93
CA TYR A 5 -8.92 4.95 0.34
C TYR A 5 -9.21 6.45 0.14
N LEU A 6 -9.69 7.09 1.21
CA LEU A 6 -9.97 8.52 1.22
C LEU A 6 -8.79 9.27 1.82
N TYR A 7 -8.21 10.20 1.06
CA TYR A 7 -7.16 11.08 1.50
C TYR A 7 -7.74 12.45 1.85
N ALA A 8 -7.44 12.94 3.06
CA ALA A 8 -7.82 14.26 3.53
C ALA A 8 -6.57 15.12 3.77
N SER A 9 -6.55 16.33 3.22
CA SER A 9 -5.39 17.22 3.31
C SER A 9 -5.20 17.89 4.68
N LYS A 10 -6.24 17.88 5.53
CA LYS A 10 -6.18 18.39 6.92
C LYS A 10 -7.03 17.55 7.86
N ALA A 11 -6.47 17.24 9.02
CA ALA A 11 -7.24 16.80 10.17
C ALA A 11 -7.98 18.00 10.78
N SER A 12 -9.25 17.85 11.17
CA SER A 12 -9.88 18.80 12.06
C SER A 12 -9.27 18.61 13.45
N ASN A 13 -8.62 19.65 14.00
CA ASN A 13 -8.03 19.63 15.35
C ASN A 13 -9.05 19.42 16.49
N ARG A 14 -10.34 19.22 16.19
CA ARG A 14 -11.37 18.95 17.19
C ARG A 14 -11.61 17.44 17.27
N GLY A 15 -10.85 16.76 18.14
CA GLY A 15 -11.26 15.45 18.67
C GLY A 15 -10.26 14.29 18.66
N LEU A 16 -8.96 14.51 18.40
CA LEU A 16 -7.98 13.42 18.22
C LEU A 16 -7.18 13.02 19.48
N GLU A 17 -7.64 13.39 20.67
CA GLU A 17 -7.10 12.85 21.93
C GLU A 17 -8.10 11.84 22.50
N GLY A 18 -7.80 10.54 22.35
CA GLY A 18 -8.48 9.47 23.10
C GLY A 18 -9.31 8.44 22.31
N CYS A 19 -9.34 8.45 20.97
CA CYS A 19 -10.00 7.40 20.20
C CYS A 19 -8.98 6.36 19.73
N ASP A 20 -9.20 5.08 20.04
CA ASP A 20 -8.39 3.99 19.50
C ASP A 20 -8.49 3.97 17.96
N PRO A 21 -7.37 3.77 17.24
CA PRO A 21 -7.40 3.73 15.78
C PRO A 21 -8.19 2.51 15.27
N THR A 22 -9.07 2.73 14.31
CA THR A 22 -9.82 1.65 13.66
C THR A 22 -8.92 0.90 12.69
N ILE A 23 -8.99 -0.43 12.71
CA ILE A 23 -8.26 -1.29 11.78
C ILE A 23 -9.21 -1.72 10.65
N HIS A 24 -8.84 -1.39 9.42
CA HIS A 24 -9.49 -1.89 8.22
C HIS A 24 -8.70 -3.09 7.70
N THR A 25 -9.36 -4.23 7.57
CA THR A 25 -8.76 -5.49 7.13
C THR A 25 -9.22 -5.83 5.73
N TYR A 26 -8.26 -6.13 4.85
CA TYR A 26 -8.48 -6.53 3.47
C TYR A 26 -7.77 -7.85 3.22
N GLU A 27 -8.47 -8.78 2.60
CA GLU A 27 -8.01 -10.16 2.45
C GLU A 27 -8.01 -10.56 0.99
N LEU A 28 -7.00 -11.32 0.59
CA LEU A 28 -6.97 -12.08 -0.64
C LEU A 28 -7.00 -13.57 -0.29
N ASN A 29 -8.04 -14.25 -0.75
CA ASN A 29 -8.30 -15.64 -0.41
C ASN A 29 -7.66 -16.59 -1.42
N ASP A 30 -7.30 -17.77 -0.94
CA ASP A 30 -6.90 -18.90 -1.77
C ASP A 30 -8.15 -19.56 -2.40
N LYS A 31 -7.93 -20.58 -3.23
CA LYS A 31 -8.99 -21.35 -3.88
C LYS A 31 -9.97 -22.07 -2.92
N HIS A 32 -9.63 -22.15 -1.65
CA HIS A 32 -10.45 -22.74 -0.59
C HIS A 32 -11.10 -21.68 0.29
N ASP A 33 -11.15 -20.43 -0.18
CA ASP A 33 -11.70 -19.27 0.52
C ASP A 33 -10.99 -18.95 1.84
N LYS A 34 -9.71 -19.34 1.98
CA LYS A 34 -8.90 -19.00 3.15
C LYS A 34 -7.99 -17.80 2.83
N PRO A 35 -7.94 -16.75 3.65
CA PRO A 35 -7.04 -15.62 3.43
C PRO A 35 -5.57 -16.09 3.48
N TRP A 36 -4.81 -15.76 2.44
CA TRP A 36 -3.37 -16.01 2.39
C TRP A 36 -2.55 -14.71 2.42
N LEU A 37 -3.16 -13.59 2.03
CA LEU A 37 -2.58 -12.25 2.11
C LEU A 37 -3.59 -11.32 2.80
N ILE A 38 -3.15 -10.67 3.86
CA ILE A 38 -3.97 -9.79 4.69
C ILE A 38 -3.29 -8.42 4.77
N LEU A 39 -4.03 -7.35 4.50
CA LEU A 39 -3.61 -5.97 4.72
C LEU A 39 -4.46 -5.36 5.82
N ASN A 40 -3.81 -4.93 6.89
CA ASN A 40 -4.42 -4.12 7.93
C ASN A 40 -3.95 -2.68 7.79
N ILE A 41 -4.90 -1.75 7.70
CA ILE A 41 -4.63 -0.30 7.67
C ILE A 41 -5.24 0.33 8.92
N LYS A 42 -4.44 1.10 9.65
CA LYS A 42 -4.93 1.92 10.75
C LYS A 42 -5.50 3.22 10.18
N SER A 43 -6.72 3.55 10.57
CA SER A 43 -7.38 4.81 10.21
C SER A 43 -7.96 5.48 11.46
N LEU A 44 -8.34 6.75 11.30
CA LEU A 44 -9.05 7.51 12.33
C LEU A 44 -10.57 7.47 12.13
N ASN A 45 -11.10 6.62 11.24
CA ASN A 45 -12.55 6.44 11.12
C ASN A 45 -13.12 5.76 12.35
N HIS A 46 -14.41 5.95 12.58
CA HIS A 46 -15.14 5.30 13.66
C HIS A 46 -15.66 3.91 13.28
N SER A 47 -15.70 3.57 11.98
CA SER A 47 -16.21 2.28 11.50
C SER A 47 -15.22 1.57 10.59
N PRO A 48 -14.95 0.26 10.82
CA PRO A 48 -14.13 -0.55 9.92
C PRO A 48 -14.85 -0.87 8.59
N SER A 49 -16.17 -0.68 8.51
CA SER A 49 -16.96 -0.92 7.30
C SER A 49 -16.88 0.21 6.27
N GLU A 50 -16.28 1.34 6.63
CA GLU A 50 -16.09 2.49 5.75
C GLU A 50 -14.71 2.44 5.09
N LEU A 51 -14.49 3.27 4.07
CA LEU A 51 -13.16 3.44 3.51
C LEU A 51 -12.24 4.12 4.55
N PRO A 52 -10.98 3.67 4.69
CA PRO A 52 -10.04 4.29 5.60
C PRO A 52 -9.81 5.74 5.18
N ILE A 53 -9.87 6.65 6.15
CA ILE A 53 -9.46 8.04 5.97
C ILE A 53 -8.01 8.20 6.44
N ILE A 54 -7.17 8.69 5.54
CA ILE A 54 -5.75 8.98 5.77
C ILE A 54 -5.54 10.48 5.69
N PHE A 55 -4.75 11.03 6.62
CA PHE A 55 -4.44 12.45 6.66
C PHE A 55 -3.04 12.73 6.15
N GLY A 56 -2.90 13.80 5.37
CA GLY A 56 -1.65 14.16 4.70
C GLY A 56 -0.43 14.39 5.55
N GLU A 57 -0.62 14.68 6.84
CA GLU A 57 0.46 14.99 7.77
C GLU A 57 0.89 13.79 8.61
N LEU A 58 0.15 12.67 8.53
CA LEU A 58 0.41 11.48 9.31
C LEU A 58 0.89 10.33 8.42
N PRO A 59 1.82 9.49 8.89
CA PRO A 59 2.22 8.30 8.16
C PRO A 59 1.05 7.32 8.05
N VAL A 60 0.98 6.63 6.92
CA VAL A 60 0.07 5.49 6.77
C VAL A 60 0.67 4.31 7.49
N THR A 61 -0.02 3.77 8.49
CA THR A 61 0.51 2.68 9.32
C THR A 61 -0.38 1.45 9.29
N GLY A 62 0.22 0.28 9.45
CA GLY A 62 -0.50 -0.98 9.35
C GLY A 62 0.40 -2.21 9.38
N SER A 63 -0.12 -3.31 8.88
CA SER A 63 0.64 -4.55 8.69
C SER A 63 0.22 -5.30 7.43
N VAL A 64 1.17 -5.92 6.77
CA VAL A 64 0.93 -6.95 5.76
C VAL A 64 1.20 -8.31 6.39
N ALA A 65 0.24 -9.23 6.32
CA ALA A 65 0.38 -10.59 6.79
C ALA A 65 0.28 -11.59 5.64
N LEU A 66 1.08 -12.65 5.72
CA LEU A 66 1.02 -13.80 4.82
C LEU A 66 0.74 -15.07 5.63
N ASP A 67 -0.13 -15.92 5.12
CA ASP A 67 -0.36 -17.28 5.62
C ASP A 67 -0.13 -18.28 4.47
N LEU A 68 1.09 -18.82 4.41
CA LEU A 68 1.55 -19.72 3.35
C LEU A 68 1.49 -21.17 3.84
N LYS A 69 0.47 -21.92 3.39
CA LYS A 69 0.32 -23.35 3.73
C LYS A 69 1.44 -24.23 3.16
N GLU A 70 1.92 -23.87 1.98
CA GLU A 70 2.95 -24.59 1.24
C GLU A 70 4.18 -23.70 1.04
N GLU A 71 5.34 -24.33 0.87
CA GLU A 71 6.58 -23.63 0.57
C GLU A 71 6.46 -22.85 -0.75
N THR A 72 6.43 -21.52 -0.63
CA THR A 72 6.26 -20.61 -1.77
C THR A 72 7.53 -19.81 -1.98
N GLN A 73 8.06 -19.81 -3.21
CA GLN A 73 9.23 -18.99 -3.53
C GLN A 73 8.84 -17.52 -3.62
N VAL A 74 9.02 -16.76 -2.54
CA VAL A 74 8.78 -15.31 -2.50
C VAL A 74 10.12 -14.61 -2.75
N LYS A 75 10.13 -13.68 -3.70
CA LYS A 75 11.28 -12.84 -4.04
C LYS A 75 11.27 -11.52 -3.27
N SER A 76 10.09 -10.88 -3.20
CA SER A 76 9.92 -9.62 -2.50
C SER A 76 8.48 -9.39 -2.07
N ILE A 77 8.32 -8.58 -1.03
CA ILE A 77 7.05 -8.07 -0.52
C ILE A 77 7.22 -6.56 -0.39
N SER A 78 6.34 -5.80 -1.03
CA SER A 78 6.33 -4.34 -0.91
C SER A 78 4.92 -3.82 -0.74
N ILE A 79 4.84 -2.66 -0.09
CA ILE A 79 3.63 -1.86 -0.02
C ILE A 79 3.89 -0.53 -0.70
N SER A 80 2.94 -0.10 -1.52
CA SER A 80 3.01 1.21 -2.16
C SER A 80 1.71 1.96 -2.05
N LEU A 81 1.82 3.26 -2.22
CA LEU A 81 0.72 4.20 -2.25
C LEU A 81 0.83 5.01 -3.53
N VAL A 82 -0.25 5.02 -4.29
CA VAL A 82 -0.34 5.70 -5.58
C VAL A 82 -1.50 6.68 -5.54
N GLY A 83 -1.23 7.95 -5.83
CA GLY A 83 -2.28 8.95 -6.07
C GLY A 83 -2.47 9.15 -7.56
N LYS A 84 -3.73 9.10 -7.99
CA LYS A 84 -4.14 9.11 -9.40
C LYS A 84 -5.09 10.26 -9.67
N MET A 85 -4.89 10.91 -10.79
CA MET A 85 -5.81 11.88 -11.38
C MET A 85 -6.36 11.28 -12.67
N THR A 86 -7.65 11.01 -12.71
CA THR A 86 -8.33 10.51 -13.91
C THR A 86 -9.11 11.64 -14.55
N THR A 87 -8.81 11.95 -15.82
CA THR A 87 -9.54 12.99 -16.57
C THR A 87 -10.82 12.43 -17.21
N GLN A 88 -11.64 13.32 -17.77
CA GLN A 88 -12.87 12.97 -18.49
C GLN A 88 -12.62 12.01 -19.65
N ASP A 89 -11.47 12.11 -20.31
CA ASP A 89 -11.06 11.24 -21.41
C ASP A 89 -10.48 9.90 -20.91
N ILE A 90 -10.64 9.59 -19.61
CA ILE A 90 -10.16 8.37 -18.96
C ILE A 90 -8.61 8.27 -18.99
N ILE A 91 -7.93 9.41 -19.15
CA ILE A 91 -6.47 9.47 -19.06
C ILE A 91 -6.10 9.51 -17.57
N ILE A 92 -5.27 8.56 -17.15
CA ILE A 92 -4.83 8.40 -15.77
C ILE A 92 -3.42 8.97 -15.62
N TYR A 93 -3.27 9.95 -14.74
CA TYR A 93 -1.99 10.53 -14.35
C TYR A 93 -1.66 10.13 -12.92
N ASN A 94 -0.54 9.42 -12.72
CA ASN A 94 -0.02 9.16 -11.38
C ASN A 94 0.78 10.38 -10.91
N PHE A 95 0.30 11.08 -9.89
CA PHE A 95 0.97 12.28 -9.38
C PHE A 95 1.84 12.00 -8.15
N VAL A 96 1.63 10.85 -7.48
CA VAL A 96 2.49 10.39 -6.39
C VAL A 96 2.60 8.87 -6.43
N HIS A 97 3.80 8.37 -6.17
CA HIS A 97 4.06 6.96 -5.93
C HIS A 97 5.12 6.84 -4.83
N VAL A 98 4.72 6.32 -3.68
CA VAL A 98 5.62 6.02 -2.57
C VAL A 98 5.61 4.51 -2.38
N SER A 99 6.78 3.88 -2.32
CA SER A 99 6.91 2.44 -2.14
C SER A 99 7.86 2.14 -1.00
N HIS A 100 7.54 1.13 -0.20
CA HIS A 100 8.35 0.62 0.87
C HIS A 100 8.48 -0.90 0.75
N GLU A 101 9.71 -1.38 0.67
CA GLU A 101 9.99 -2.81 0.69
C GLU A 101 9.91 -3.34 2.12
N LEU A 102 9.03 -4.32 2.34
CA LEU A 102 8.82 -4.95 3.65
C LEU A 102 9.74 -6.15 3.85
N TRP A 103 10.06 -6.83 2.76
CA TRP A 103 10.92 -8.00 2.75
C TRP A 103 11.46 -8.27 1.35
N SER A 104 12.72 -8.67 1.23
CA SER A 104 13.27 -9.24 0.01
C SER A 104 14.29 -10.33 0.31
N LEU A 105 14.39 -11.27 -0.63
CA LEU A 105 15.39 -12.33 -0.58
C LEU A 105 16.82 -11.75 -0.64
N GLU A 106 17.03 -10.71 -1.44
CA GLU A 106 18.33 -10.05 -1.62
C GLU A 106 18.83 -9.39 -0.33
N HIS A 107 17.96 -8.67 0.41
CA HIS A 107 18.34 -8.11 1.71
C HIS A 107 18.71 -9.19 2.73
N LYS A 108 18.03 -10.34 2.71
CA LYS A 108 18.36 -11.45 3.61
C LYS A 108 19.71 -12.08 3.27
N ALA A 109 20.02 -12.24 1.98
CA ALA A 109 21.30 -12.78 1.52
C ALA A 109 22.49 -11.87 1.86
N ASN A 110 22.32 -10.55 1.74
CA ASN A 110 23.38 -9.57 2.03
C ASN A 110 23.71 -9.43 3.53
N ASN A 111 22.74 -9.72 4.41
CA ASN A 111 22.94 -9.69 5.87
C ASN A 111 23.62 -10.96 6.42
N LEU A 112 23.85 -11.98 5.58
CA LEU A 112 24.61 -13.16 5.92
C LEU A 112 26.04 -12.96 5.41
N THR A 113 26.92 -12.52 6.31
CA THR A 113 28.35 -12.34 6.04
C THR A 113 28.98 -13.65 5.58
N SER A 114 29.54 -13.63 4.36
CA SER A 114 30.47 -14.59 3.78
C SER A 114 30.00 -16.05 3.71
N GLU A 115 29.87 -16.55 2.47
CA GLU A 115 29.37 -17.89 2.11
C GLU A 115 27.84 -18.02 2.20
N VAL A 116 27.15 -17.38 1.25
CA VAL A 116 25.77 -17.77 0.91
C VAL A 116 25.85 -19.21 0.38
N PRO A 117 25.27 -20.22 1.05
CA PRO A 117 25.19 -21.56 0.49
C PRO A 117 24.38 -21.49 -0.81
N GLU A 118 24.81 -22.19 -1.86
CA GLU A 118 24.05 -22.27 -3.13
C GLU A 118 22.59 -22.73 -2.92
N ASP A 119 22.30 -23.34 -1.78
CA ASP A 119 20.97 -23.75 -1.31
C ASP A 119 20.32 -22.77 -0.31
N PHE A 120 20.51 -21.45 -0.48
CA PHE A 120 19.75 -20.49 0.32
C PHE A 120 18.27 -20.59 -0.05
N ASN A 121 17.52 -21.34 0.76
CA ASN A 121 16.15 -21.74 0.48
C ASN A 121 15.27 -20.49 0.39
N SER A 122 14.97 -20.09 -0.85
CA SER A 122 14.20 -18.89 -1.22
C SER A 122 12.69 -19.05 -1.00
N LYS A 123 12.30 -20.10 -0.28
CA LYS A 123 10.92 -20.46 -0.02
C LYS A 123 10.50 -20.03 1.38
N LEU A 124 9.33 -19.42 1.45
CA LEU A 124 8.65 -19.07 2.69
C LEU A 124 7.52 -20.07 2.94
N SER A 125 7.34 -20.50 4.19
CA SER A 125 6.21 -21.31 4.65
C SER A 125 5.79 -20.87 6.05
N GLY A 126 4.51 -20.99 6.36
CA GLY A 126 3.92 -20.54 7.62
C GLY A 126 3.40 -19.11 7.59
N THR A 127 3.26 -18.52 8.78
CA THR A 127 2.62 -17.22 8.97
C THR A 127 3.67 -16.13 9.20
N PHE A 128 3.56 -15.04 8.45
CA PHE A 128 4.43 -13.87 8.54
C PHE A 128 3.62 -12.61 8.75
N SER A 129 4.17 -11.63 9.47
CA SER A 129 3.57 -10.32 9.64
C SER A 129 4.65 -9.24 9.54
N PHE A 130 4.42 -8.27 8.66
CA PHE A 130 5.32 -7.19 8.34
C PHE A 130 4.63 -5.86 8.70
N PRO A 131 4.98 -5.23 9.84
CA PRO A 131 4.47 -3.90 10.15
C PRO A 131 5.06 -2.89 9.17
N PHE A 132 4.30 -1.84 8.85
CA PHE A 132 4.77 -0.77 7.97
C PHE A 132 4.36 0.60 8.50
N SER A 133 5.15 1.60 8.10
CA SER A 133 4.87 3.03 8.26
C SER A 133 5.34 3.75 7.00
N LEU A 134 4.40 4.25 6.20
CA LEU A 134 4.66 4.87 4.91
C LEU A 134 4.45 6.39 5.01
N GLU A 135 5.56 7.12 4.92
CA GLU A 135 5.55 8.58 4.95
C GLU A 135 5.17 9.14 3.58
N LEU A 136 4.23 10.09 3.57
CA LEU A 136 3.80 10.75 2.35
C LEU A 136 4.57 12.06 2.14
N PRO A 137 4.93 12.39 0.88
CA PRO A 137 5.54 13.67 0.58
C PRO A 137 4.53 14.78 0.88
N LYS A 138 4.93 15.77 1.70
CA LYS A 138 4.07 16.92 2.01
C LYS A 138 3.70 17.73 0.75
N THR A 139 4.63 17.77 -0.20
CA THR A 139 4.45 18.50 -1.46
C THR A 139 4.91 17.71 -2.66
N LEU A 140 4.20 17.89 -3.77
CA LEU A 140 4.58 17.47 -5.11
C LEU A 140 5.24 18.64 -5.84
N ARG A 141 6.32 18.35 -6.55
CA ARG A 141 7.00 19.33 -7.39
C ARG A 141 6.56 19.14 -8.83
N LEU A 142 5.84 20.11 -9.38
CA LEU A 142 5.43 20.12 -10.78
C LEU A 142 6.32 21.09 -11.55
N GLN A 143 6.70 20.71 -12.77
CA GLN A 143 7.36 21.61 -13.72
C GLN A 143 6.31 22.11 -14.70
N ASN A 144 6.24 23.43 -14.87
CA ASN A 144 5.40 24.08 -15.87
C ASN A 144 6.21 25.22 -16.50
N ASP A 145 6.39 25.17 -17.83
CA ASP A 145 7.03 26.22 -18.64
C ASP A 145 8.32 26.82 -18.03
N GLY A 146 9.22 25.96 -17.53
CA GLY A 146 10.51 26.36 -16.96
C GLY A 146 10.48 26.85 -15.51
N ALA A 147 9.29 27.04 -14.92
CA ALA A 147 9.11 27.24 -13.50
C ALA A 147 8.85 25.89 -12.81
N SER A 148 9.29 25.77 -11.56
CA SER A 148 8.99 24.61 -10.74
C SER A 148 8.30 25.05 -9.47
N GLU A 149 7.09 24.53 -9.27
CA GLU A 149 6.22 24.92 -8.18
C GLU A 149 5.91 23.70 -7.30
N CYS A 150 5.78 23.94 -6.00
CA CYS A 150 5.45 22.92 -5.03
C CYS A 150 3.98 23.03 -4.63
N TYR A 151 3.24 21.94 -4.81
CA TYR A 151 1.82 21.82 -4.48
C TYR A 151 1.64 20.82 -3.34
N GLN A 152 0.68 21.05 -2.45
CA GLN A 152 0.31 20.04 -1.47
C GLN A 152 -0.34 18.83 -2.17
N LEU A 153 -0.29 17.67 -1.54
CA LEU A 153 -1.07 16.51 -2.00
C LEU A 153 -2.58 16.85 -1.99
N PRO A 154 -3.30 16.65 -3.11
CA PRO A 154 -4.72 16.99 -3.19
C PRO A 154 -5.58 16.04 -2.36
N ALA A 155 -6.69 16.50 -1.80
CA ALA A 155 -7.68 15.62 -1.19
C ALA A 155 -8.29 14.65 -2.22
N THR A 156 -8.75 13.47 -1.78
CA THR A 156 -9.61 12.62 -2.62
C THR A 156 -10.82 13.44 -3.05
N PHE A 157 -11.10 13.43 -4.36
CA PHE A 157 -12.13 14.28 -4.94
C PHE A 157 -12.89 13.52 -6.02
N TYR A 158 -14.22 13.51 -5.89
CA TYR A 158 -15.14 12.97 -6.87
C TYR A 158 -16.28 13.97 -7.06
N THR A 159 -16.64 14.22 -8.32
CA THR A 159 -17.78 15.07 -8.67
C THR A 159 -18.45 14.52 -9.91
N PHE A 160 -19.77 14.46 -9.88
CA PHE A 160 -20.59 13.94 -10.97
C PHE A 160 -20.46 14.75 -12.28
N LEU A 161 -20.05 16.03 -12.20
CA LEU A 161 -19.88 16.93 -13.36
C LEU A 161 -18.43 17.33 -13.61
N GLY A 162 -17.47 16.82 -12.82
CA GLY A 162 -16.08 17.24 -12.97
C GLY A 162 -15.38 16.50 -14.10
N ARG A 163 -14.46 17.22 -14.72
CA ARG A 163 -13.57 16.66 -15.74
C ARG A 163 -12.42 15.85 -15.14
N VAL A 164 -12.36 15.75 -13.81
CA VAL A 164 -11.23 15.17 -13.06
C VAL A 164 -11.73 14.46 -11.80
N VAL A 165 -11.21 13.26 -11.57
CA VAL A 165 -11.35 12.48 -10.34
C VAL A 165 -9.96 12.30 -9.73
N ILE A 166 -9.85 12.47 -8.41
CA ILE A 166 -8.61 12.24 -7.66
C ILE A 166 -8.84 11.08 -6.71
N THR A 167 -8.07 10.01 -6.88
CA THR A 167 -8.12 8.82 -6.02
C THR A 167 -6.75 8.47 -5.49
N TYR A 168 -6.75 7.67 -4.43
CA TYR A 168 -5.54 7.07 -3.91
C TYR A 168 -5.74 5.58 -3.66
N GLU A 169 -4.69 4.82 -3.93
CA GLU A 169 -4.66 3.37 -3.79
C GLU A 169 -3.47 2.94 -2.94
N ILE A 170 -3.71 2.02 -2.01
CA ILE A 170 -2.67 1.23 -1.35
C ILE A 170 -2.57 -0.10 -2.09
N ILE A 171 -1.35 -0.47 -2.45
CA ILE A 171 -1.06 -1.65 -3.24
C ILE A 171 -0.07 -2.52 -2.47
N VAL A 172 -0.44 -3.76 -2.21
CA VAL A 172 0.49 -4.78 -1.73
C VAL A 172 0.92 -5.65 -2.89
N THR A 173 2.23 -5.73 -3.09
CA THR A 173 2.86 -6.52 -4.16
C THR A 173 3.69 -7.63 -3.54
N VAL A 174 3.39 -8.86 -3.92
CA VAL A 174 4.18 -10.05 -3.55
C VAL A 174 4.74 -10.62 -4.84
N THR A 175 6.05 -10.54 -5.01
CA THR A 175 6.74 -11.09 -6.18
C THR A 175 7.20 -12.49 -5.86
N THR A 176 6.92 -13.46 -6.73
CA THR A 176 7.34 -14.86 -6.54
C THR A 176 8.28 -15.36 -7.63
N GLY A 177 9.05 -16.40 -7.31
CA GLY A 177 10.10 -16.96 -8.18
C GLY A 177 9.69 -18.10 -9.11
N GLY A 178 8.45 -18.57 -9.02
CA GLY A 178 7.82 -19.47 -9.99
C GLY A 178 6.48 -18.91 -10.47
N THR A 179 5.84 -19.61 -11.41
CA THR A 179 4.44 -19.36 -11.76
C THR A 179 3.57 -19.65 -10.55
N LEU A 180 3.29 -18.62 -9.73
CA LEU A 180 1.97 -18.54 -9.14
C LEU A 180 1.04 -18.44 -10.33
N SER A 181 0.38 -19.55 -10.67
CA SER A 181 -0.64 -19.50 -11.69
C SER A 181 -1.68 -18.50 -11.21
N ALA A 182 -1.68 -17.32 -11.82
CA ALA A 182 -2.81 -16.41 -11.80
C ALA A 182 -3.99 -16.99 -12.61
N GLU A 183 -3.95 -18.28 -13.00
CA GLU A 183 -5.11 -19.07 -13.40
C GLU A 183 -5.79 -19.71 -12.19
N HIS A 184 -6.22 -18.86 -11.27
CA HIS A 184 -7.32 -19.13 -10.34
C HIS A 184 -8.22 -17.90 -10.35
N THR A 185 -8.77 -17.61 -11.53
CA THR A 185 -9.93 -16.72 -11.69
C THR A 185 -11.17 -17.58 -11.85
#